data_AF-A0AA88KUJ8-F1
#
_entry.id   AF-A0AA88KUJ8-F1
#
_cell.length_a   1.000
_cell.length_b   1.000
_cell.length_c   1.000
_cell.angle_alpha   90.00
_cell.angle_beta   90.00
_cell.angle_gamma   90.00
#
_symmetry.space_group_name_H-M   'P 1'
#
loop_
_entity.id
_entity.type
_entity.pdbx_description
1 polymer ?
#
loop_
_entity_poly.entity_id
_entity_poly.type
_entity_poly.pdbx_seq_one_letter_code
_entity_poly.pdbx_strand_id
1 'polypeptide(L)'
;MYKLDDLGFKNWISRNQFGFMKGRSTLDAIDNLVTNIEKNKQHKLLTLCLFFDIRGAFDNAWHPGIVNKLKDSGCPIWMVKLLHSYLSDRIVSYNNEFSLNIEKSCPQGGILSPFLWNININDLVDLNLPNNSHIQAYADDVCVIIAGKTKSDLEFTTSEVFRIFDRWASNNKLVFDSKKTEAAIFTSKRIFPKPALVFNGNVIEIKEKAKYLGVTLDRKLLWTEHIRNRINSAKQYSTKLMCAAICTWGLKPRALKNMYLSIIESTILYAVPVWIAALNKNILSEC
;
A
#
# COMPACT_ATOMS: atom_id res chain seq x y z
N MET A 1 9.47 16.83 -5.03
CA MET A 1 8.23 16.47 -4.30
C MET A 1 8.46 16.86 -2.84
N TYR A 2 7.83 17.95 -2.38
CA TYR A 2 7.94 18.39 -0.98
C TYR A 2 7.29 17.34 -0.08
N LYS A 3 7.97 16.93 1.00
CA LYS A 3 7.51 15.85 1.87
C LYS A 3 6.87 16.44 3.13
N LEU A 4 5.88 15.73 3.65
CA LEU A 4 4.96 16.15 4.71
C LEU A 4 5.58 16.79 5.96
N ASP A 5 6.75 16.32 6.37
CA ASP A 5 7.47 16.84 7.55
C ASP A 5 8.03 18.26 7.35
N ASP A 6 8.20 18.72 6.11
CA ASP A 6 8.75 20.05 5.81
C ASP A 6 7.77 21.17 6.22
N LEU A 7 6.53 20.82 6.53
CA LEU A 7 5.47 21.74 6.96
C LEU A 7 5.16 21.66 8.47
N GLY A 8 5.93 20.89 9.25
CA GLY A 8 5.80 20.83 10.72
C GLY A 8 4.68 19.92 11.27
N PHE A 9 4.03 19.09 10.44
CA PHE A 9 2.84 18.29 10.80
C PHE A 9 3.12 16.94 11.48
N LYS A 10 4.19 16.82 12.27
CA LYS A 10 4.73 15.53 12.77
C LYS A 10 3.77 14.69 13.63
N ASN A 11 2.62 15.23 14.05
CA ASN A 11 1.66 14.58 14.93
C ASN A 11 0.24 14.44 14.33
N TRP A 12 0.02 14.82 13.07
CA TRP A 12 -1.33 14.75 12.47
C TRP A 12 -1.60 13.47 11.69
N ILE A 13 -0.52 12.77 11.30
CA ILE A 13 -0.62 11.55 10.50
C ILE A 13 -0.14 10.36 11.32
N SER A 14 -0.91 9.29 11.26
CA SER A 14 -0.66 8.03 11.93
C SER A 14 0.74 7.49 11.60
N ARG A 15 1.33 6.83 12.59
CA ARG A 15 2.63 6.17 12.41
C ARG A 15 2.57 4.98 11.44
N ASN A 16 1.37 4.48 11.17
CA ASN A 16 1.17 3.34 10.28
C ASN A 16 0.89 3.75 8.82
N GLN A 17 0.93 5.05 8.49
CA GLN A 17 0.93 5.55 7.12
C GLN A 17 2.36 5.70 6.60
N PHE A 18 2.74 4.95 5.57
CA PHE A 18 4.09 4.96 5.01
C PHE A 18 4.17 5.75 3.70
N GLY A 19 3.05 5.88 2.98
CA GLY A 19 2.99 6.56 1.70
C GLY A 19 3.12 8.08 1.84
N PHE A 20 3.89 8.69 0.95
CA PHE A 20 4.11 10.15 0.88
C PHE A 20 4.65 10.80 2.17
N MET A 21 5.20 10.00 3.09
CA MET A 21 5.82 10.49 4.33
C MET A 21 7.33 10.67 4.16
N LYS A 22 7.91 11.66 4.86
CA LYS A 22 9.37 11.81 4.91
C LYS A 22 9.97 10.70 5.78
N GLY A 23 11.10 10.16 5.36
CA GLY A 23 11.79 9.10 6.09
C GLY A 23 11.04 7.76 6.17
N ARG A 24 9.97 7.59 5.39
CA ARG A 24 9.28 6.30 5.21
C ARG A 24 9.27 5.94 3.73
N SER A 25 9.31 4.65 3.45
CA SER A 25 9.42 4.06 2.14
C SER A 25 8.49 2.86 2.00
N THR A 26 8.35 2.36 0.77
CA THR A 26 7.66 1.09 0.53
C THR A 26 8.33 -0.05 1.30
N LEU A 27 9.66 0.00 1.46
CA LEU A 27 10.43 -1.01 2.18
C LEU A 27 10.05 -1.06 3.65
N ASP A 28 9.88 0.08 4.31
CA ASP A 28 9.49 0.14 5.72
C ASP A 28 8.10 -0.49 5.95
N ALA A 29 7.16 -0.25 5.04
CA ALA A 29 5.83 -0.85 5.09
C ALA A 29 5.88 -2.38 4.90
N ILE A 30 6.67 -2.85 3.94
CA ILE A 30 6.84 -4.29 3.69
C ILE A 30 7.56 -4.95 4.87
N ASP A 31 8.60 -4.33 5.40
CA ASP A 31 9.37 -4.84 6.53
C ASP A 31 8.51 -4.94 7.81
N ASN A 32 7.70 -3.92 8.09
CA ASN A 32 6.74 -3.96 9.21
C ASN A 32 5.74 -5.11 9.05
N LEU A 33 5.19 -5.32 7.85
CA LEU A 33 4.29 -6.43 7.55
C LEU A 33 4.98 -7.80 7.79
N VAL A 34 6.19 -7.97 7.25
CA VAL A 34 6.96 -9.22 7.39
C VAL A 34 7.33 -9.49 8.84
N THR A 35 7.79 -8.47 9.56
CA THR A 35 8.13 -8.57 10.98
C THR A 35 6.93 -9.03 11.81
N ASN A 36 5.74 -8.47 11.57
CA ASN A 36 4.51 -8.91 12.23
C ASN A 36 4.17 -10.37 11.90
N ILE A 37 4.29 -10.77 10.63
CA ILE A 37 4.07 -12.16 10.21
C ILE A 37 5.06 -13.11 10.89
N GLU A 38 6.36 -12.79 10.90
CA GLU A 38 7.39 -13.63 11.51
C GLU A 38 7.20 -13.75 13.03
N LYS A 39 6.90 -12.65 13.72
CA LYS A 39 6.56 -12.64 15.15
C LYS A 39 5.37 -13.57 15.44
N ASN A 40 4.28 -13.45 14.67
CA ASN A 40 3.11 -14.30 14.85
C ASN A 40 3.39 -15.78 14.53
N LYS A 41 4.26 -16.06 13.56
CA LYS A 41 4.74 -17.43 13.26
C LYS A 41 5.51 -18.04 14.43
N GLN A 42 6.35 -17.27 15.12
CA GLN A 42 7.06 -17.73 16.32
C GLN A 42 6.07 -18.16 17.42
N HIS A 43 4.95 -17.45 17.55
CA HIS A 43 3.85 -17.79 18.46
C HIS A 43 2.88 -18.86 17.91
N LYS A 44 3.20 -19.50 16.77
CA LYS A 44 2.36 -20.53 16.11
C LYS A 44 0.94 -20.07 15.79
N LEU A 45 0.74 -18.78 15.57
CA LEU A 45 -0.55 -18.19 15.19
C LEU A 45 -0.81 -18.35 13.68
N LEU A 46 -2.07 -18.21 13.30
CA LEU A 46 -2.48 -17.95 11.92
C LEU A 46 -2.48 -16.43 11.72
N THR A 47 -1.73 -15.94 10.73
CA THR A 47 -1.74 -14.51 10.37
C THR A 47 -2.48 -14.34 9.06
N LEU A 48 -3.65 -13.71 9.10
CA LEU A 48 -4.42 -13.33 7.93
C LEU A 48 -4.07 -11.89 7.56
N CYS A 49 -3.57 -11.67 6.34
CA CYS A 49 -3.38 -10.33 5.79
C CYS A 49 -4.49 -10.05 4.78
N LEU A 50 -5.16 -8.91 4.94
CA LEU A 50 -6.17 -8.38 4.04
C LEU A 50 -5.57 -7.16 3.34
N PHE A 51 -5.65 -7.12 2.02
CA PHE A 51 -5.19 -6.03 1.18
C PHE A 51 -6.40 -5.39 0.52
N PHE A 52 -6.75 -4.18 0.96
CA PHE A 52 -7.92 -3.46 0.47
C PHE A 52 -7.55 -2.50 -0.64
N ASP A 53 -8.39 -2.44 -1.67
CA ASP A 53 -8.32 -1.48 -2.77
C ASP A 53 -9.45 -0.45 -2.61
N ILE A 54 -9.14 0.85 -2.66
CA ILE A 54 -10.15 1.92 -2.60
C ILE A 54 -10.45 2.39 -4.03
N ARG A 55 -11.72 2.35 -4.43
CA ARG A 55 -12.12 2.76 -5.79
C ARG A 55 -11.89 4.24 -6.01
N GLY A 56 -10.96 4.57 -6.92
CA GLY A 56 -10.67 5.95 -7.31
C GLY A 56 -10.35 6.82 -6.11
N ALA A 57 -9.45 6.38 -5.23
CA ALA A 57 -9.10 7.04 -3.98
C ALA A 57 -8.93 8.57 -4.09
N PHE A 58 -8.03 9.00 -4.99
CA PHE A 58 -7.75 10.42 -5.21
C PHE A 58 -8.92 11.15 -5.86
N ASP A 59 -9.61 10.53 -6.81
CA ASP A 59 -10.70 11.14 -7.57
C ASP A 59 -11.96 11.32 -6.71
N ASN A 60 -12.19 10.40 -5.77
CA ASN A 60 -13.35 10.39 -4.89
C ASN A 60 -13.08 11.05 -3.52
N ALA A 61 -11.91 11.68 -3.34
CA ALA A 61 -11.57 12.40 -2.12
C ALA A 61 -12.55 13.55 -1.87
N TRP A 62 -13.39 13.41 -0.84
CA TRP A 62 -14.50 14.33 -0.55
C TRP A 62 -14.01 15.58 0.22
N HIS A 63 -14.03 16.75 -0.44
CA HIS A 63 -13.40 17.96 0.09
C HIS A 63 -13.93 18.42 1.47
N PRO A 64 -15.27 18.49 1.71
CA PRO A 64 -15.78 18.85 3.03
C PRO A 64 -15.31 17.92 4.14
N GLY A 65 -15.20 16.61 3.85
CA GLY A 65 -14.66 15.64 4.80
C GLY A 65 -13.22 15.95 5.18
N ILE A 66 -12.37 16.23 4.20
CA ILE A 66 -10.95 16.61 4.43
C ILE A 66 -10.84 17.89 5.24
N VAL A 67 -11.64 18.91 4.92
CA VAL A 67 -11.63 20.19 5.63
C VAL A 67 -12.08 20.03 7.08
N ASN A 68 -13.07 19.17 7.35
CA ASN A 68 -13.47 18.87 8.72
C ASN A 68 -12.37 18.12 9.48
N LYS A 69 -11.73 17.12 8.86
CA LYS A 69 -10.60 16.41 9.47
C LYS A 69 -9.42 17.32 9.80
N LEU A 70 -9.14 18.32 8.95
CA LEU A 70 -8.13 19.35 9.23
C LEU A 70 -8.49 20.19 10.47
N LYS A 71 -9.76 20.55 10.64
CA LYS A 71 -10.21 21.28 11.85
C LYS A 71 -10.05 20.39 13.09
N ASP A 72 -10.48 19.14 12.99
CA ASP A 72 -10.44 18.18 14.09
C ASP A 72 -9.00 17.82 14.49
N SER A 73 -8.05 17.86 13.55
CA SER A 73 -6.62 17.65 13.82
C SER A 73 -5.91 18.84 14.45
N GLY A 74 -6.65 19.92 14.78
CA GLY A 74 -6.09 21.14 15.37
C GLY A 74 -5.30 22.01 14.39
N CYS A 75 -5.60 21.93 13.09
CA CYS A 75 -4.95 22.77 12.09
C CYS A 75 -5.24 24.26 12.32
N PRO A 76 -4.23 25.15 12.25
CA PRO A 76 -4.46 26.59 12.37
C PRO A 76 -5.54 27.07 11.39
N ILE A 77 -6.46 27.89 11.89
CA ILE A 77 -7.66 28.31 11.15
C ILE A 77 -7.31 28.98 9.81
N TRP A 78 -6.23 29.76 9.75
CA TRP A 78 -5.76 30.41 8.52
C TRP A 78 -5.38 29.39 7.44
N MET A 79 -4.78 28.26 7.84
CA MET A 79 -4.38 27.20 6.93
C MET A 79 -5.58 26.37 6.48
N VAL A 80 -6.52 26.09 7.38
CA VAL A 80 -7.81 25.47 7.01
C VAL A 80 -8.53 26.32 5.97
N LYS A 81 -8.59 27.64 6.15
CA LYS A 81 -9.19 28.57 5.18
C LYS A 81 -8.46 28.53 3.82
N LEU A 82 -7.13 28.51 3.83
CA LEU A 82 -6.32 28.42 2.61
C LEU A 82 -6.60 27.11 1.85
N LEU A 83 -6.58 25.97 2.55
CA LEU A 83 -6.84 24.67 1.94
C LEU A 83 -8.29 24.51 1.48
N HIS A 84 -9.25 25.05 2.24
CA HIS A 84 -10.64 25.11 1.81
C HIS A 84 -10.75 25.92 0.51
N SER A 85 -10.19 27.13 0.46
CA SER A 85 -10.18 27.94 -0.78
C SER A 85 -9.48 27.26 -1.95
N TYR A 86 -8.46 26.43 -1.70
CA TYR A 86 -7.79 25.66 -2.75
C TYR A 86 -8.68 24.54 -3.32
N LEU A 87 -9.59 24.00 -2.50
CA LEU A 87 -10.48 22.89 -2.87
C LEU A 87 -11.85 23.36 -3.40
N SER A 88 -12.32 24.54 -2.97
CA SER A 88 -13.60 25.12 -3.38
C SER A 88 -13.59 25.66 -4.82
N ASP A 89 -14.76 25.66 -5.44
CA ASP A 89 -15.06 26.29 -6.74
C ASP A 89 -14.09 25.92 -7.86
N ARG A 90 -13.61 24.67 -7.84
CA ARG A 90 -12.67 24.17 -8.84
C ARG A 90 -13.40 23.87 -10.13
N ILE A 91 -12.96 24.53 -11.19
CA ILE A 91 -13.42 24.29 -12.55
C ILE A 91 -12.28 23.63 -13.34
N VAL A 92 -12.56 22.50 -13.97
CA VAL A 92 -11.69 21.95 -15.00
C VAL A 92 -12.29 22.25 -16.36
N SER A 93 -11.48 22.89 -17.21
CA SER A 93 -11.85 23.22 -18.58
C SER A 93 -11.05 22.40 -19.59
N TYR A 94 -11.73 21.84 -20.59
CA TYR A 94 -11.09 21.21 -21.75
C TYR A 94 -11.35 22.05 -23.00
N ASN A 95 -10.26 22.46 -23.67
CA ASN A 95 -10.27 23.27 -24.90
C ASN A 95 -11.16 24.53 -24.87
N ASN A 96 -11.40 25.12 -23.69
CA ASN A 96 -12.34 26.24 -23.46
C ASN A 96 -13.80 26.00 -23.90
N GLU A 97 -14.16 24.76 -24.29
CA GLU A 97 -15.50 24.41 -24.74
C GLU A 97 -16.32 23.73 -23.64
N PHE A 98 -15.64 22.95 -22.77
CA PHE A 98 -16.27 22.20 -21.71
C PHE A 98 -15.69 22.63 -20.37
N SER A 99 -16.56 23.01 -19.42
CA SER A 99 -16.18 23.30 -18.05
C SER A 99 -17.01 22.43 -17.10
N LEU A 100 -16.35 21.84 -16.11
CA LEU A 100 -16.98 21.01 -15.09
C LEU A 100 -16.56 21.48 -13.71
N ASN A 101 -17.55 21.66 -12.83
CA ASN A 101 -17.32 21.89 -11.41
C ASN A 101 -16.91 20.59 -10.74
N ILE A 102 -15.86 20.66 -9.93
CA ILE A 102 -15.28 19.52 -9.24
C ILE A 102 -15.52 19.66 -7.73
N GLU A 103 -16.43 18.83 -7.22
CA GLU A 103 -16.75 18.77 -5.78
C GLU A 103 -16.00 17.67 -5.03
N LYS A 104 -15.32 16.78 -5.77
CA LYS A 104 -14.49 15.69 -5.26
C LYS A 104 -13.29 15.54 -6.17
N SER A 105 -12.13 15.35 -5.55
CA SER A 105 -10.85 14.95 -6.15
C SER A 105 -9.70 15.71 -5.53
N CYS A 106 -8.60 15.01 -5.32
CA CYS A 106 -7.30 15.63 -5.26
C CYS A 106 -6.78 15.76 -6.69
N PRO A 107 -6.39 16.96 -7.18
CA PRO A 107 -5.91 17.11 -8.55
C PRO A 107 -4.75 16.15 -8.82
N GLN A 108 -4.87 15.24 -9.77
CA GLN A 108 -3.78 14.32 -10.10
C GLN A 108 -2.57 15.14 -10.59
N GLY A 109 -1.41 14.95 -9.95
CA GLY A 109 -0.21 15.78 -10.20
C GLY A 109 -0.13 17.08 -9.38
N GLY A 110 -1.17 17.42 -8.61
CA GLY A 110 -1.12 18.50 -7.63
C GLY A 110 -0.15 18.19 -6.49
N ILE A 111 0.71 19.15 -6.15
CA ILE A 111 1.74 18.99 -5.10
C ILE A 111 1.12 18.63 -3.74
N LEU A 112 -0.08 19.15 -3.46
CA LEU A 112 -0.82 18.92 -2.20
C LEU A 112 -1.70 17.67 -2.22
N SER A 113 -1.93 17.06 -3.38
CA SER A 113 -2.82 15.90 -3.50
C SER A 113 -2.44 14.71 -2.60
N PRO A 114 -1.14 14.33 -2.51
CA PRO A 114 -0.71 13.29 -1.59
C PRO A 114 -0.94 13.66 -0.11
N PHE A 115 -0.76 14.93 0.24
CA PHE A 115 -0.97 15.44 1.59
C PHE A 115 -2.44 15.35 2.00
N LEU A 116 -3.33 15.84 1.14
CA LEU A 116 -4.77 15.82 1.37
C LEU A 116 -5.31 14.39 1.45
N TRP A 117 -4.77 13.47 0.63
CA TRP A 117 -5.10 12.05 0.74
C TRP A 117 -4.68 11.46 2.08
N ASN A 118 -3.46 11.74 2.53
CA ASN A 118 -2.98 11.23 3.81
C ASN A 118 -3.84 11.73 4.99
N ILE A 119 -4.30 12.98 4.96
CA ILE A 119 -5.28 13.48 5.95
C ILE A 119 -6.60 12.73 5.84
N ASN A 120 -7.07 12.51 4.62
CA ASN A 120 -8.35 11.84 4.39
C ASN A 120 -8.34 10.40 4.90
N ILE A 121 -7.26 9.64 4.71
CA ILE A 121 -7.19 8.24 5.15
C ILE A 121 -6.73 8.09 6.61
N ASN A 122 -6.28 9.18 7.23
CA ASN A 122 -5.59 9.12 8.51
C ASN A 122 -6.40 8.45 9.62
N ASP A 123 -7.66 8.85 9.75
CA ASP A 123 -8.58 8.34 10.78
C ASP A 123 -8.89 6.86 10.61
N LEU A 124 -8.75 6.27 9.41
CA LEU A 124 -8.81 4.81 9.21
C LEU A 124 -7.54 4.14 9.75
N VAL A 125 -6.38 4.67 9.36
CA VAL A 125 -5.07 4.07 9.66
C VAL A 125 -4.69 4.22 11.15
N ASP A 126 -5.32 5.18 11.83
CA ASP A 126 -5.16 5.40 13.27
C ASP A 126 -6.15 4.59 14.13
N LEU A 127 -7.04 3.80 13.52
CA LEU A 127 -7.99 2.98 14.29
C LEU A 127 -7.28 1.90 15.10
N ASN A 128 -7.69 1.79 16.36
CA ASN A 128 -7.40 0.63 17.19
C ASN A 128 -8.30 -0.54 16.75
N LEU A 129 -7.74 -1.46 15.98
CA LEU A 129 -8.45 -2.64 15.53
C LEU A 129 -8.56 -3.71 16.64
N PRO A 130 -9.62 -4.55 16.62
CA PRO A 130 -9.84 -5.58 17.62
C PRO A 130 -8.78 -6.70 17.57
N ASN A 131 -8.66 -7.44 18.68
CA ASN A 131 -8.00 -8.76 18.77
C ASN A 131 -6.62 -8.88 18.11
N ASN A 132 -5.64 -8.11 18.60
CA ASN A 132 -4.24 -8.17 18.12
C ASN A 132 -4.12 -7.99 16.59
N SER A 133 -4.93 -7.08 16.05
CA SER A 133 -4.87 -6.68 14.65
C SER A 133 -4.05 -5.41 14.49
N HIS A 134 -3.39 -5.28 13.35
CA HIS A 134 -2.61 -4.11 12.97
C HIS A 134 -3.09 -3.61 11.61
N ILE A 135 -3.16 -2.30 11.44
CA ILE A 135 -3.45 -1.66 10.16
C ILE A 135 -2.27 -0.81 9.75
N GLN A 136 -1.95 -0.84 8.47
CA GLN A 136 -1.00 0.05 7.84
C GLN A 136 -1.47 0.44 6.44
N ALA A 137 -0.97 1.56 5.93
CA ALA A 137 -1.26 1.99 4.57
C ALA A 137 0.00 2.52 3.89
N TYR A 138 0.04 2.39 2.56
CA TYR A 138 0.96 3.13 1.72
C TYR A 138 0.11 3.84 0.66
N ALA A 139 -0.10 5.14 0.83
CA ALA A 139 -1.06 5.89 0.02
C ALA A 139 -2.47 5.30 0.17
N ASP A 140 -3.06 4.81 -0.92
CA ASP A 140 -4.38 4.16 -0.98
C ASP A 140 -4.32 2.63 -0.80
N ASP A 141 -3.13 2.02 -0.85
CA ASP A 141 -2.94 0.59 -0.56
C ASP A 141 -3.03 0.35 0.96
N VAL A 142 -4.17 -0.18 1.44
CA VAL A 142 -4.39 -0.48 2.86
C VAL A 142 -4.16 -1.97 3.13
N CYS A 143 -3.37 -2.27 4.16
CA CYS A 143 -3.13 -3.63 4.63
C CYS A 143 -3.55 -3.78 6.09
N VAL A 144 -4.36 -4.79 6.38
CA VAL A 144 -4.73 -5.20 7.74
C VAL A 144 -4.15 -6.57 8.02
N ILE A 145 -3.45 -6.68 9.14
CA ILE A 145 -2.83 -7.90 9.65
C ILE A 145 -3.64 -8.37 10.86
N ILE A 146 -4.19 -9.58 10.79
CA ILE A 146 -5.03 -10.17 11.83
C ILE A 146 -4.37 -11.46 12.31
N ALA A 147 -4.16 -11.59 13.62
CA ALA A 147 -3.55 -12.77 14.22
C ALA A 147 -4.58 -13.55 15.06
N GLY A 148 -4.71 -14.85 14.81
CA GLY A 148 -5.63 -15.71 15.53
C GLY A 148 -5.05 -17.10 15.79
N LYS A 149 -5.56 -17.83 16.80
CA LYS A 149 -5.14 -19.22 17.05
C LYS A 149 -5.94 -20.19 16.19
N THR A 150 -7.22 -19.88 15.99
CA THR A 150 -8.20 -20.71 15.30
C THR A 150 -8.77 -20.02 14.06
N LYS A 151 -9.48 -20.79 13.22
CA LYS A 151 -10.25 -20.25 12.09
C LYS A 151 -11.34 -19.28 12.58
N SER A 152 -12.07 -19.64 13.64
CA SER A 152 -13.16 -18.84 14.17
C SER A 152 -12.69 -17.50 14.72
N ASP A 153 -11.50 -17.45 15.34
CA ASP A 153 -10.90 -16.18 15.80
C ASP A 153 -10.68 -15.22 14.62
N LEU A 154 -10.17 -15.76 13.49
CA LEU A 154 -9.92 -14.97 12.28
C LEU A 154 -11.21 -14.50 11.65
N GLU A 155 -12.22 -15.37 11.51
CA GLU A 155 -13.53 -15.03 10.95
C GLU A 155 -14.19 -13.91 11.76
N PHE A 156 -14.29 -14.08 13.08
CA PHE A 156 -14.88 -13.10 13.98
C PHE A 156 -14.18 -11.73 13.88
N THR A 157 -12.85 -11.73 13.99
CA THR A 157 -12.08 -10.48 13.97
C THR A 157 -12.15 -9.80 12.60
N THR A 158 -12.15 -10.58 11.52
CA THR A 158 -12.26 -10.07 10.16
C THR A 158 -13.64 -9.47 9.88
N SER A 159 -14.71 -10.09 10.37
CA SER A 159 -16.07 -9.53 10.27
C SER A 159 -16.19 -8.18 10.98
N GLU A 160 -15.58 -8.03 12.16
CA GLU A 160 -15.55 -6.73 12.85
C GLU A 160 -14.74 -5.69 12.08
N VAL A 161 -13.56 -6.06 11.55
CA VAL A 161 -12.74 -5.18 10.68
C VAL A 161 -13.53 -4.73 9.46
N PHE A 162 -14.22 -5.64 8.77
CA PHE A 162 -15.05 -5.29 7.61
C PHE A 162 -16.17 -4.31 7.96
N ARG A 163 -16.85 -4.49 9.10
CA ARG A 163 -17.89 -3.55 9.56
C ARG A 163 -17.32 -2.17 9.86
N ILE A 164 -16.13 -2.11 10.48
CA ILE A 164 -15.43 -0.85 10.76
C ILE A 164 -15.05 -0.15 9.46
N PHE A 165 -14.50 -0.89 8.50
CA PHE A 165 -14.08 -0.36 7.20
C PHE A 165 -15.27 0.15 6.39
N ASP A 166 -16.37 -0.60 6.34
CA ASP A 166 -17.57 -0.20 5.60
C ASP A 166 -18.22 1.07 6.19
N ARG A 167 -18.24 1.18 7.53
CA ARG A 167 -18.68 2.40 8.22
C ARG A 167 -17.78 3.58 7.91
N TRP A 168 -16.46 3.40 7.99
CA TRP A 168 -15.50 4.45 7.67
C TRP A 168 -15.63 4.92 6.22
N ALA A 169 -15.75 3.99 5.28
CA ALA A 169 -15.91 4.29 3.86
C ALA A 169 -17.20 5.09 3.61
N SER A 170 -18.31 4.66 4.21
CA SER A 170 -19.60 5.35 4.14
C SER A 170 -19.52 6.80 4.65
N ASN A 171 -18.90 7.01 5.82
CA ASN A 171 -18.72 8.34 6.41
C ASN A 171 -17.85 9.26 5.53
N ASN A 172 -16.90 8.67 4.79
CA ASN A 172 -15.98 9.40 3.92
C ASN A 172 -16.42 9.46 2.46
N LYS A 173 -17.60 8.93 2.13
CA LYS A 173 -18.13 8.81 0.76
C LYS A 173 -17.17 8.09 -0.19
N LEU A 174 -16.43 7.12 0.33
CA LEU A 174 -15.51 6.24 -0.39
C LEU A 174 -16.10 4.84 -0.48
N VAL A 175 -15.53 4.02 -1.36
CA VAL A 175 -15.96 2.62 -1.57
C VAL A 175 -14.73 1.74 -1.67
N PHE A 176 -14.67 0.69 -0.84
CA PHE A 176 -13.70 -0.38 -1.01
C PHE A 176 -14.12 -1.33 -2.12
N ASP A 177 -13.18 -1.71 -2.99
CA ASP A 177 -13.41 -2.69 -4.03
C ASP A 177 -13.28 -4.11 -3.47
N SER A 178 -14.40 -4.66 -3.02
CA SER A 178 -14.45 -6.03 -2.48
C SER A 178 -14.04 -7.10 -3.49
N LYS A 179 -14.08 -6.84 -4.80
CA LYS A 179 -13.62 -7.78 -5.84
C LYS A 179 -12.10 -7.76 -6.03
N LYS A 180 -11.46 -6.62 -5.76
CA LYS A 180 -10.00 -6.47 -5.81
C LYS A 180 -9.34 -6.68 -4.45
N THR A 181 -10.13 -6.70 -3.38
CA THR A 181 -9.64 -7.00 -2.04
C THR A 181 -9.07 -8.41 -2.02
N GLU A 182 -7.81 -8.55 -1.61
CA GLU A 182 -7.12 -9.84 -1.55
C GLU A 182 -6.88 -10.28 -0.11
N ALA A 183 -6.90 -11.60 0.12
CA ALA A 183 -6.56 -12.18 1.41
C ALA A 183 -5.45 -13.23 1.25
N ALA A 184 -4.53 -13.30 2.21
CA ALA A 184 -3.55 -14.38 2.30
C ALA A 184 -3.27 -14.76 3.76
N ILE A 185 -3.05 -16.06 3.99
CA ILE A 185 -2.70 -16.57 5.33
C ILE A 185 -1.23 -16.99 5.36
N PHE A 186 -0.53 -16.52 6.38
CA PHE A 186 0.84 -16.85 6.69
C PHE A 186 0.90 -17.61 8.02
N THR A 187 1.47 -18.81 7.98
CA THR A 187 1.63 -19.66 9.17
C THR A 187 2.71 -20.71 8.94
N SER A 188 3.26 -21.26 10.03
CA SER A 188 4.14 -22.42 10.03
C SER A 188 3.37 -23.75 10.02
N LYS A 189 2.04 -23.73 10.27
CA LYS A 189 1.19 -24.93 10.25
C LYS A 189 1.08 -25.48 8.83
N ARG A 190 1.35 -26.78 8.66
CA ARG A 190 1.23 -27.46 7.35
C ARG A 190 -0.23 -27.54 6.89
N ILE A 191 -1.12 -27.85 7.84
CA ILE A 191 -2.57 -27.98 7.65
C ILE A 191 -3.23 -26.98 8.59
N PHE A 192 -4.15 -26.19 8.05
CA PHE A 192 -4.99 -25.29 8.83
C PHE A 192 -6.32 -25.09 8.10
N PRO A 193 -7.42 -24.90 8.85
CA PRO A 193 -8.70 -24.58 8.26
C PRO A 193 -8.70 -23.16 7.71
N LYS A 194 -9.16 -22.99 6.46
CA LYS A 194 -9.31 -21.67 5.84
C LYS A 194 -10.61 -20.99 6.34
N PRO A 195 -10.55 -19.74 6.82
CA PRO A 195 -11.74 -18.96 7.19
C PRO A 195 -12.58 -18.61 5.97
N ALA A 196 -13.89 -18.52 6.14
CA ALA A 196 -14.82 -18.00 5.16
C ALA A 196 -14.93 -16.48 5.34
N LEU A 197 -14.51 -15.73 4.33
CA LEU A 197 -14.45 -14.27 4.37
C LEU A 197 -15.48 -13.72 3.40
N VAL A 198 -16.41 -12.90 3.88
CA VAL A 198 -17.42 -12.23 3.05
C VAL A 198 -17.37 -10.73 3.33
N PHE A 199 -17.14 -9.93 2.30
CA PHE A 199 -17.08 -8.48 2.39
C PHE A 199 -17.96 -7.84 1.32
N ASN A 200 -18.91 -7.01 1.74
CA ASN A 200 -19.87 -6.33 0.88
C ASN A 200 -20.52 -7.28 -0.15
N GLY A 201 -20.95 -8.45 0.33
CA GLY A 201 -21.62 -9.50 -0.46
C GLY A 201 -20.71 -10.38 -1.32
N ASN A 202 -19.40 -10.11 -1.38
CA ASN A 202 -18.45 -10.92 -2.15
C ASN A 202 -17.64 -11.83 -1.23
N VAL A 203 -17.47 -13.09 -1.64
CA VAL A 203 -16.56 -14.03 -0.98
C VAL A 203 -15.12 -13.65 -1.34
N ILE A 204 -14.29 -13.40 -0.34
CA ILE A 204 -12.87 -13.11 -0.55
C ILE A 204 -12.09 -14.42 -0.51
N GLU A 205 -11.48 -14.76 -1.65
CA GLU A 205 -10.63 -15.94 -1.76
C GLU A 205 -9.30 -15.73 -1.03
N ILE A 206 -8.90 -16.73 -0.24
CA ILE A 206 -7.60 -16.75 0.45
C ILE A 206 -6.56 -17.35 -0.50
N LYS A 207 -5.73 -16.48 -1.05
CA LYS A 207 -4.65 -16.82 -1.97
C LYS A 207 -3.44 -17.38 -1.20
N GLU A 208 -2.74 -18.32 -1.83
CA GLU A 208 -1.47 -18.86 -1.30
C GLU A 208 -0.30 -17.88 -1.44
N LYS A 209 -0.45 -16.90 -2.35
CA LYS A 209 0.50 -15.83 -2.64
C LYS A 209 -0.25 -14.51 -2.68
N ALA A 210 0.30 -13.46 -2.08
CA ALA A 210 -0.22 -12.11 -2.14
C ALA A 210 0.79 -11.16 -2.79
N LYS A 211 0.30 -10.16 -3.51
CA LYS A 211 1.13 -9.04 -3.96
C LYS A 211 0.86 -7.83 -3.08
N TYR A 212 1.93 -7.21 -2.58
CA TYR A 212 1.85 -5.98 -1.80
C TYR A 212 3.06 -5.10 -2.13
N LEU A 213 2.79 -3.86 -2.54
CA LEU A 213 3.82 -2.85 -2.86
C LEU A 213 4.92 -3.38 -3.81
N GLY A 214 4.51 -4.12 -4.85
CA GLY A 214 5.41 -4.68 -5.86
C GLY A 214 6.20 -5.93 -5.43
N VAL A 215 5.97 -6.43 -4.21
CA VAL A 215 6.58 -7.67 -3.70
C VAL A 215 5.57 -8.81 -3.70
N THR A 216 6.02 -10.03 -3.97
CA THR A 216 5.19 -11.24 -3.91
C THR A 216 5.52 -12.03 -2.65
N LEU A 217 4.55 -12.08 -1.73
CA LEU A 217 4.65 -12.79 -0.46
C LEU A 217 4.06 -14.19 -0.63
N ASP A 218 4.84 -15.22 -0.35
CA ASP A 218 4.33 -16.59 -0.24
C ASP A 218 4.05 -16.96 1.23
N ARG A 219 3.16 -17.93 1.46
CA ARG A 219 2.77 -18.40 2.80
C ARG A 219 3.95 -18.60 3.79
N LYS A 220 5.08 -19.13 3.32
CA LYS A 220 6.24 -19.45 4.15
C LYS A 220 7.26 -18.30 4.22
N LEU A 221 7.13 -17.28 3.37
CA LEU A 221 8.12 -16.22 3.15
C LEU A 221 9.46 -16.80 2.65
N LEU A 222 9.39 -17.68 1.65
CA LEU A 222 10.57 -18.23 0.96
C LEU A 222 11.10 -17.29 -0.14
N TRP A 223 10.25 -16.40 -0.66
CA TRP A 223 10.56 -15.37 -1.66
C TRP A 223 11.02 -15.89 -3.02
N THR A 224 11.05 -17.20 -3.23
CA THR A 224 11.51 -17.83 -4.47
C THR A 224 10.76 -17.31 -5.68
N GLU A 225 9.44 -17.16 -5.57
CA GLU A 225 8.61 -16.64 -6.66
C GLU A 225 8.87 -15.16 -6.92
N HIS A 226 9.03 -14.36 -5.86
CA HIS A 226 9.35 -12.95 -6.00
C HIS A 226 10.68 -12.77 -6.75
N ILE A 227 11.73 -13.46 -6.29
CA ILE A 227 13.05 -13.42 -6.91
C ILE A 227 12.99 -13.86 -8.37
N ARG A 228 12.29 -14.96 -8.67
CA ARG A 228 12.08 -15.45 -10.05
C ARG A 228 11.39 -14.40 -10.93
N ASN A 229 10.34 -13.76 -10.42
CA ASN A 229 9.64 -12.69 -11.14
C ASN A 229 10.56 -11.50 -11.43
N ARG A 230 11.38 -11.07 -10.46
CA ARG A 230 12.35 -9.98 -10.66
C ARG A 230 13.42 -10.35 -11.68
N ILE A 231 13.97 -11.57 -11.62
CA ILE A 231 14.93 -12.07 -12.62
C ILE A 231 14.31 -12.07 -14.02
N ASN A 232 13.07 -12.54 -14.16
CA ASN A 232 12.39 -12.58 -15.45
C ASN A 232 12.13 -11.17 -16.02
N SER A 233 11.68 -10.22 -15.18
CA SER A 233 11.55 -8.81 -15.61
C SER A 233 12.90 -8.21 -16.01
N ALA A 234 13.95 -8.45 -15.23
CA ALA A 234 15.30 -7.99 -15.54
C ALA A 234 15.84 -8.56 -16.85
N LYS A 235 15.57 -9.84 -17.14
CA LYS A 235 15.90 -10.47 -18.44
C LYS A 235 15.20 -9.76 -19.59
N GLN A 236 13.90 -9.48 -19.47
CA GLN A 236 13.16 -8.75 -20.52
C GLN A 236 13.74 -7.35 -20.76
N TYR A 237 14.09 -6.61 -19.70
CA TYR A 237 14.73 -5.31 -19.84
C TYR A 237 16.14 -5.41 -20.44
N SER A 238 16.90 -6.45 -20.09
CA SER A 238 18.21 -6.73 -20.67
C SER A 238 18.12 -6.96 -22.18
N THR A 239 17.17 -7.79 -22.64
CA THR A 239 16.94 -8.00 -24.07
C THR A 239 16.60 -6.69 -24.80
N LYS A 240 15.73 -5.85 -24.22
CA LYS A 240 15.41 -4.53 -24.78
C LYS A 240 16.63 -3.60 -24.82
N LEU A 241 17.47 -3.63 -23.79
CA LEU A 241 18.69 -2.85 -23.74
C LEU A 241 19.71 -3.30 -24.79
N MET A 242 19.81 -4.61 -25.05
CA MET A 242 20.67 -5.14 -26.13
C MET A 242 20.27 -4.61 -27.50
N CYS A 243 18.97 -4.48 -27.79
CA CYS A 243 18.49 -3.85 -29.02
C CYS A 243 18.92 -2.37 -29.14
N ALA A 244 19.06 -1.65 -28.02
CA ALA A 244 19.51 -0.27 -27.99
C ALA A 244 21.05 -0.13 -27.99
N ALA A 245 21.79 -1.23 -27.81
CA ALA A 245 23.25 -1.27 -27.71
C ALA A 245 23.95 -1.58 -29.05
N ILE A 246 23.24 -1.47 -30.18
CA ILE A 246 23.79 -1.75 -31.51
C ILE A 246 24.98 -0.83 -31.81
N CYS A 247 26.12 -1.38 -32.22
CA CYS A 247 27.37 -0.61 -32.35
C CYS A 247 27.34 0.51 -33.41
N THR A 248 26.42 0.47 -34.37
CA THR A 248 26.36 1.42 -35.50
C THR A 248 25.43 2.61 -35.25
N TRP A 249 24.24 2.38 -34.69
CA TRP A 249 23.21 3.42 -34.43
C TRP A 249 22.73 3.46 -32.97
N GLY A 250 23.38 2.69 -32.09
CA GLY A 250 22.96 2.52 -30.71
C GLY A 250 23.43 3.63 -29.78
N LEU A 251 23.05 3.46 -28.52
CA LEU A 251 23.31 4.44 -27.48
C LEU A 251 24.79 4.45 -27.04
N LYS A 252 25.25 5.63 -26.63
CA LYS A 252 26.60 5.79 -26.07
C LYS A 252 26.78 4.90 -24.81
N PRO A 253 27.98 4.37 -24.53
CA PRO A 253 28.23 3.48 -23.39
C PRO A 253 27.76 4.05 -22.03
N ARG A 254 27.93 5.36 -21.81
CA ARG A 254 27.45 6.03 -20.60
C ARG A 254 25.94 5.95 -20.43
N ALA A 255 25.18 6.10 -21.52
CA ALA A 255 23.73 5.99 -21.49
C ALA A 255 23.29 4.54 -21.23
N LEU A 256 23.96 3.56 -21.85
CA LEU A 256 23.72 2.13 -21.60
C LEU A 256 23.99 1.76 -20.13
N LYS A 257 25.10 2.23 -19.56
CA LYS A 257 25.41 2.03 -18.13
C LYS A 257 24.31 2.63 -17.24
N ASN A 258 23.88 3.86 -17.51
CA ASN A 258 22.81 4.51 -16.75
C ASN A 258 21.49 3.73 -16.83
N MET A 259 21.13 3.23 -18.02
CA MET A 259 19.94 2.39 -18.19
C MET A 259 20.06 1.06 -17.45
N TYR A 260 21.24 0.42 -17.49
CA TYR A 260 21.49 -0.81 -16.73
C TYR A 260 21.29 -0.60 -15.23
N LEU A 261 21.97 0.40 -14.64
CA LEU A 261 21.89 0.68 -13.20
C LEU A 261 20.46 1.09 -12.79
N SER A 262 19.81 1.95 -13.58
CA SER A 262 18.52 2.55 -13.22
C SER A 262 17.33 1.64 -13.49
N ILE A 263 17.43 0.67 -14.40
CA ILE A 263 16.32 -0.19 -14.81
C ILE A 263 16.57 -1.64 -14.39
N ILE A 264 17.69 -2.22 -14.81
CA ILE A 264 17.93 -3.66 -14.64
C ILE A 264 18.36 -3.94 -13.20
N GLU A 265 19.40 -3.27 -12.73
CA GLU A 265 19.91 -3.46 -11.37
C GLU A 265 18.87 -3.04 -10.33
N SER A 266 18.24 -1.86 -10.49
CA SER A 266 17.14 -1.42 -9.62
C SER A 266 15.96 -2.41 -9.61
N THR A 267 15.69 -3.07 -10.74
CA THR A 267 14.67 -4.12 -10.80
C THR A 267 15.08 -5.31 -9.95
N ILE A 268 16.30 -5.82 -10.10
CA ILE A 268 16.77 -6.98 -9.34
C ILE A 268 16.84 -6.67 -7.83
N LEU A 269 17.33 -5.48 -7.47
CA LEU A 269 17.59 -5.10 -6.08
C LEU A 269 16.37 -4.61 -5.31
N TYR A 270 15.19 -4.56 -5.93
CA TYR A 270 13.99 -4.11 -5.24
C TYR A 270 13.64 -5.02 -4.06
N ALA A 271 13.40 -4.39 -2.90
CA ALA A 271 13.05 -5.04 -1.64
C ALA A 271 14.08 -6.02 -1.06
N VAL A 272 15.34 -6.01 -1.53
CA VAL A 272 16.43 -6.86 -1.00
C VAL A 272 16.49 -6.90 0.53
N PRO A 273 16.45 -5.78 1.27
CA PRO A 273 16.57 -5.81 2.72
C PRO A 273 15.54 -6.71 3.42
N VAL A 274 14.35 -6.86 2.82
CA VAL A 274 13.26 -7.67 3.37
C VAL A 274 13.47 -9.16 3.11
N TRP A 275 13.88 -9.54 1.90
CA TRP A 275 13.94 -10.95 1.49
C TRP A 275 15.32 -11.58 1.59
N ILE A 276 16.39 -10.80 1.78
CA ILE A 276 17.77 -11.31 1.85
C ILE A 276 17.97 -12.32 2.97
N ALA A 277 17.28 -12.15 4.11
CA ALA A 277 17.36 -13.07 5.24
C ALA A 277 16.89 -14.49 4.89
N ALA A 278 16.01 -14.63 3.89
CA ALA A 278 15.55 -15.94 3.44
C ALA A 278 16.54 -16.67 2.53
N LEU A 279 17.46 -15.96 1.86
CA LEU A 279 18.54 -16.60 1.12
C LEU A 279 19.47 -17.37 2.07
N ASN A 280 19.78 -16.77 3.23
CA ASN A 280 20.61 -17.42 4.25
C ASN A 280 19.96 -18.70 4.82
N LYS A 281 18.62 -18.75 4.89
CA LYS A 281 17.88 -19.94 5.36
C LYS A 281 17.98 -21.12 4.38
N ASN A 282 18.12 -20.87 3.07
CA ASN A 282 18.26 -21.94 2.06
C ASN A 282 19.72 -22.37 1.85
N ILE A 283 20.69 -21.47 2.04
CA ILE A 283 22.13 -21.79 1.92
C ILE A 283 22.59 -22.71 3.06
N LEU A 284 21.99 -22.61 4.26
CA LEU A 284 22.26 -23.49 5.39
C LEU A 284 21.51 -24.85 5.34
N SER A 285 20.66 -25.09 4.34
CA SER A 285 20.03 -26.40 4.12
C SER A 285 20.71 -27.24 3.03
N GLU A 286 21.73 -26.69 2.39
CA GLU A 286 22.56 -27.37 1.38
C GLU A 286 24.05 -27.42 1.80
N CYS A 287 24.35 -27.26 3.08
CA CYS A 287 25.64 -27.55 3.72
C CYS A 287 25.40 -28.47 4.92
#